data_AF-A0A950GCV2-F1
#
_entry.id   AF-A0A950GCV2-F1
#
_cell.length_a   1.000
_cell.length_b   1.000
_cell.length_c   1.000
_cell.angle_alpha   90.00
_cell.angle_beta   90.00
_cell.angle_gamma   90.00
#
_symmetry.space_group_name_H-M   'P 1'
#
loop_
_entity.id
_entity.type
_entity.pdbx_description
1 polymer ?
#
loop_
_entity_poly.entity_id
_entity_poly.type
_entity_poly.pdbx_seq_one_letter_code
_entity_poly.pdbx_strand_id
1 'polypeptide(L)'
;MDGACGSASAWLTYPVIMPHMPTRNANLAAASSRLPMVFAAGFRPMFLAAGVWARLAALAWVVVFATGFWPVHGLSPTLWHAHEMLFGFVGSALAGFLLTAVPNWTGRIGYGGPPRVALVAIWAAGRIAMIAYPMAIRRFLLGCGLIRVWANGPPDQAWQFL
;
A
#
# COMPACT_ATOMS: atom_id res chain seq x y z
N MET A 1 -16.52 41.72 33.95
CA MET A 1 -15.23 42.41 34.13
C MET A 1 -14.89 42.13 35.58
N ASP A 2 -14.12 41.11 35.97
CA ASP A 2 -12.89 40.48 35.43
C ASP A 2 -12.87 39.00 35.92
N GLY A 3 -12.25 37.96 35.34
CA GLY A 3 -10.89 37.84 34.79
C GLY A 3 -9.95 37.20 35.83
N ALA A 4 -9.67 35.87 35.73
CA ALA A 4 -8.50 35.09 36.20
C ALA A 4 -8.94 33.69 36.69
N CYS A 5 -8.60 32.55 36.05
CA CYS A 5 -7.28 31.91 35.88
C CYS A 5 -6.69 31.36 37.20
N GLY A 6 -6.76 30.03 37.37
CA GLY A 6 -5.79 29.26 38.17
C GLY A 6 -6.26 28.67 39.50
N SER A 7 -6.66 27.40 39.52
CA SER A 7 -6.02 26.43 40.43
C SER A 7 -6.19 25.00 39.92
N ALA A 8 -5.06 24.42 39.54
CA ALA A 8 -4.90 23.06 39.07
C ALA A 8 -4.93 22.03 40.23
N SER A 9 -5.96 22.04 41.07
CA SER A 9 -6.08 21.14 42.22
C SER A 9 -7.35 20.26 42.21
N ALA A 10 -8.20 20.37 41.19
CA ALA A 10 -9.44 19.59 41.11
C ALA A 10 -9.24 18.10 40.75
N TRP A 11 -8.05 17.70 40.31
CA TRP A 11 -7.77 16.30 39.89
C TRP A 11 -7.31 15.38 41.03
N LEU A 12 -7.07 15.91 42.24
CA LEU A 12 -6.55 15.13 43.37
C LEU A 12 -7.64 14.62 44.34
N THR A 13 -8.92 14.93 44.11
CA THR A 13 -10.02 14.61 45.04
C THR A 13 -11.04 13.59 44.53
N TYR A 14 -10.83 12.97 43.37
CA TYR A 14 -11.66 11.82 42.98
C TYR A 14 -11.10 10.56 43.65
N PRO A 15 -11.76 9.98 44.67
CA PRO A 15 -11.34 8.68 45.17
C PRO A 15 -11.48 7.69 44.02
N VAL A 16 -10.35 7.09 43.63
CA VAL A 16 -10.28 5.96 42.71
C VAL A 16 -10.92 4.76 43.42
N ILE A 17 -12.26 4.73 43.44
CA ILE A 17 -13.01 3.51 43.66
C ILE A 17 -13.08 2.85 42.29
N MET A 18 -12.10 2.02 41.95
CA MET A 18 -12.26 1.08 40.83
C MET A 18 -13.38 0.11 41.20
N PRO A 19 -14.52 0.10 40.49
CA PRO A 19 -15.45 -1.00 40.63
C PRO A 19 -14.74 -2.27 40.14
N HIS A 20 -14.79 -3.34 40.95
CA HIS A 20 -14.34 -4.67 40.55
C HIS A 20 -15.12 -5.07 39.29
N MET A 21 -14.52 -4.91 38.11
CA MET A 21 -15.13 -5.37 36.88
C MET A 21 -15.21 -6.89 36.93
N PRO A 22 -16.41 -7.49 36.81
CA PRO A 22 -16.52 -8.94 36.71
C PRO A 22 -15.70 -9.40 35.50
N THR A 23 -14.82 -10.38 35.67
CA THR A 23 -13.96 -10.97 34.62
C THR A 23 -14.75 -11.79 33.58
N ARG A 24 -15.99 -11.40 33.27
CA ARG A 24 -16.87 -12.02 32.25
C ARG A 24 -16.25 -12.00 30.84
N ASN A 25 -15.19 -11.23 30.67
CA ASN A 25 -14.52 -10.89 29.41
C ASN A 25 -13.41 -11.89 29.05
N ALA A 26 -12.86 -12.65 30.01
CA ALA A 26 -11.75 -13.57 29.75
C ALA A 26 -12.15 -14.71 28.79
N ASN A 27 -13.37 -15.23 28.97
CA ASN A 27 -13.91 -16.30 28.12
C ASN A 27 -14.37 -15.79 26.75
N LEU A 28 -14.83 -14.53 26.66
CA LEU A 28 -15.18 -13.88 25.38
C LEU A 28 -13.94 -13.49 24.57
N ALA A 29 -12.86 -13.07 25.25
CA ALA A 29 -11.55 -12.83 24.63
C ALA A 29 -10.93 -14.12 24.09
N ALA A 30 -11.07 -15.24 24.82
CA ALA A 30 -10.61 -16.55 24.37
C ALA A 30 -11.42 -17.10 23.18
N ALA A 31 -12.71 -16.78 23.07
CA ALA A 31 -13.55 -17.24 21.96
C ALA A 31 -13.29 -16.48 20.63
N SER A 32 -12.72 -15.26 20.69
CA SER A 32 -12.43 -14.42 19.52
C SER A 32 -11.09 -14.74 18.82
N SER A 33 -10.36 -15.76 19.27
CA SER A 33 -9.01 -16.11 18.78
C SER A 33 -8.98 -17.00 17.53
N ARG A 34 -10.08 -17.13 16.78
CA ARG A 34 -10.14 -18.04 15.62
C ARG A 34 -9.69 -17.43 14.29
N LEU A 35 -9.42 -16.13 14.25
CA LEU A 35 -8.82 -15.49 13.07
C LEU A 35 -7.30 -15.37 13.29
N PRO A 36 -6.47 -15.71 12.28
CA PRO A 36 -5.03 -15.45 12.35
C PRO A 36 -4.81 -14.01 12.80
N MET A 37 -3.89 -13.80 13.76
CA MET A 37 -3.66 -12.51 14.43
C MET A 37 -3.43 -11.33 13.44
N VAL A 38 -3.06 -11.62 12.20
CA VAL A 38 -2.92 -10.68 11.08
C VAL A 38 -4.25 -10.03 10.66
N PHE A 39 -5.39 -10.69 10.88
CA PHE A 39 -6.74 -10.21 10.56
C PHE A 39 -7.54 -9.70 11.77
N ALA A 40 -7.04 -9.92 12.99
CA ALA A 40 -7.75 -9.62 14.23
C ALA A 40 -7.85 -8.11 14.53
N ALA A 41 -7.01 -7.27 13.92
CA ALA A 41 -7.11 -5.82 14.05
C ALA A 41 -7.02 -5.17 12.65
N GLY A 42 -8.04 -4.37 12.30
CA GLY A 42 -8.29 -3.91 10.93
C GLY A 42 -7.14 -3.16 10.26
N PHE A 43 -6.22 -2.60 11.04
CA PHE A 43 -5.04 -1.85 10.59
C PHE A 43 -3.85 -2.73 10.15
N ARG A 44 -3.73 -3.96 10.66
CA ARG A 44 -2.51 -4.79 10.51
C ARG A 44 -2.16 -5.19 9.07
N PRO A 45 -3.10 -5.57 8.18
CA PRO A 45 -2.70 -6.12 6.88
C PRO A 45 -2.09 -5.07 5.94
N MET A 46 -2.54 -3.82 5.96
CA MET A 46 -1.95 -2.77 5.11
C MET A 46 -0.59 -2.28 5.59
N PHE A 47 -0.37 -2.18 6.91
CA PHE A 47 0.96 -1.90 7.43
C PHE A 47 1.95 -3.04 7.16
N LEU A 48 1.48 -4.30 7.22
CA LEU A 48 2.30 -5.45 6.83
C LEU A 48 2.64 -5.40 5.34
N ALA A 49 1.67 -5.11 4.47
CA ALA A 49 1.90 -4.93 3.04
C ALA A 49 2.91 -3.81 2.75
N ALA A 50 2.79 -2.67 3.46
CA ALA A 50 3.73 -1.56 3.35
C ALA A 50 5.17 -1.99 3.73
N GLY A 51 5.33 -2.69 4.88
CA GLY A 51 6.64 -3.15 5.34
C GLY A 51 7.27 -4.19 4.42
N VAL A 52 6.48 -5.15 3.94
CA VAL A 52 6.94 -6.17 2.97
C VAL A 52 7.35 -5.49 1.66
N TRP A 53 6.52 -4.59 1.13
CA TRP A 53 6.82 -3.90 -0.12
C TRP A 53 8.06 -3.01 -0.01
N ALA A 54 8.19 -2.23 1.07
CA ALA A 54 9.35 -1.40 1.32
C ALA A 54 10.64 -2.22 1.34
N ARG A 55 10.62 -3.38 2.00
CA ARG A 55 11.77 -4.30 2.02
C ARG A 55 12.10 -4.81 0.61
N LEU A 56 11.10 -5.28 -0.13
CA LEU A 56 11.32 -5.81 -1.48
C LEU A 56 11.85 -4.74 -2.44
N ALA A 57 11.23 -3.57 -2.46
CA ALA A 57 11.62 -2.48 -3.35
C ALA A 57 12.98 -1.87 -2.95
N ALA A 58 13.32 -1.80 -1.66
CA ALA A 58 14.64 -1.37 -1.21
C ALA A 58 15.72 -2.38 -1.58
N LEU A 59 15.48 -3.68 -1.39
CA LEU A 59 16.42 -4.74 -1.79
C LEU A 59 16.64 -4.76 -3.30
N ALA A 60 15.57 -4.67 -4.09
CA ALA A 60 15.66 -4.56 -5.53
C ALA A 60 16.48 -3.33 -5.96
N TRP A 61 16.29 -2.20 -5.29
CA TRP A 61 17.09 -0.99 -5.54
C TRP A 61 18.57 -1.17 -5.22
N VAL A 62 18.89 -1.80 -4.08
CA VAL A 62 20.28 -2.11 -3.70
C VAL A 62 20.94 -3.03 -4.74
N VAL A 63 20.23 -4.02 -5.26
CA VAL A 63 20.76 -4.90 -6.31
C VAL A 63 21.05 -4.13 -7.59
N VAL A 64 20.14 -3.25 -8.03
CA VAL A 64 20.34 -2.41 -9.22
C VAL A 64 21.53 -1.48 -9.02
N PHE A 65 21.66 -0.86 -7.84
CA PHE A 65 22.77 0.03 -7.52
C PHE A 65 24.12 -0.71 -7.45
N ALA A 66 24.14 -1.92 -6.87
CA ALA A 66 25.36 -2.72 -6.72
C ALA A 66 25.83 -3.37 -8.02
N THR A 67 24.90 -3.77 -8.90
CA THR A 67 25.21 -4.48 -10.15
C THR A 67 25.28 -3.56 -11.37
N GLY A 68 24.70 -2.36 -11.27
CA GLY A 68 24.48 -1.46 -12.42
C GLY A 68 23.51 -2.00 -13.46
N PHE A 69 22.94 -3.20 -13.25
CA PHE A 69 22.05 -3.85 -14.21
C PHE A 69 20.62 -3.35 -14.04
N TRP A 70 20.03 -2.85 -15.13
CA TRP A 70 18.67 -2.34 -15.15
C TRP A 70 17.85 -2.98 -16.28
N PRO A 71 16.87 -3.84 -15.96
CA PRO A 71 16.12 -4.60 -16.97
C PRO A 71 14.90 -3.86 -17.56
N VAL A 72 14.53 -2.68 -17.04
CA VAL A 72 13.32 -1.96 -17.46
C VAL A 72 13.70 -0.84 -18.45
N HIS A 73 13.54 -1.10 -19.73
CA HIS A 73 13.80 -0.10 -20.77
C HIS A 73 12.72 1.00 -20.79
N GLY A 74 13.12 2.27 -20.93
CA GLY A 74 12.21 3.42 -21.04
C GLY A 74 11.81 4.08 -19.73
N LEU A 75 12.26 3.58 -18.58
CA LEU A 75 12.07 4.21 -17.28
C LEU A 75 13.42 4.26 -16.55
N SER A 76 13.80 5.40 -15.98
CA SER A 76 15.07 5.49 -15.26
C SER A 76 14.99 4.66 -13.96
N PRO A 77 16.09 4.03 -13.53
CA PRO A 77 16.12 3.26 -12.29
C PRO A 77 15.63 4.09 -11.09
N THR A 78 16.08 5.33 -10.98
CA THR A 78 15.72 6.24 -9.87
C THR A 78 14.24 6.58 -9.89
N LEU A 79 13.67 6.81 -11.07
CA LEU A 79 12.24 7.10 -11.21
C LEU A 79 11.38 5.88 -10.86
N TRP A 80 11.85 4.67 -11.17
CA TRP A 80 11.20 3.42 -10.76
C TRP A 80 11.19 3.30 -9.24
N HIS A 81 12.35 3.48 -8.61
CA HIS A 81 12.45 3.39 -7.16
C HIS A 81 11.52 4.40 -6.45
N ALA A 82 11.50 5.65 -6.93
CA ALA A 82 10.60 6.67 -6.39
C ALA A 82 9.12 6.28 -6.57
N HIS A 83 8.75 5.73 -7.72
CA HIS A 83 7.39 5.21 -7.94
C HIS A 83 7.02 4.08 -6.99
N GLU A 84 7.96 3.15 -6.73
CA GLU A 84 7.69 2.03 -5.83
C GLU A 84 7.57 2.47 -4.36
N MET A 85 8.33 3.49 -3.95
CA MET A 85 8.18 4.08 -2.63
C MET A 85 6.86 4.86 -2.50
N LEU A 86 6.44 5.60 -3.52
CA LEU A 86 5.24 6.44 -3.45
C LEU A 86 3.95 5.62 -3.55
N PHE A 87 3.83 4.74 -4.54
CA PHE A 87 2.58 4.00 -4.76
C PHE A 87 2.53 2.67 -4.01
N GLY A 88 3.69 2.04 -3.80
CA GLY A 88 3.78 0.80 -3.05
C GLY A 88 3.79 1.05 -1.55
N PHE A 89 4.84 1.68 -1.04
CA PHE A 89 5.00 1.90 0.40
C PHE A 89 4.04 2.97 0.95
N VAL A 90 4.10 4.21 0.44
CA VAL A 90 3.27 5.31 0.95
C VAL A 90 1.78 5.02 0.69
N GLY A 91 1.43 4.47 -0.48
CA GLY A 91 0.05 4.07 -0.80
C GLY A 91 -0.53 3.07 0.21
N SER A 92 0.20 2.00 0.56
CA SER A 92 -0.24 1.04 1.58
C SER A 92 -0.30 1.65 2.98
N ALA A 93 0.70 2.44 3.35
CA ALA A 93 0.74 3.09 4.67
C ALA A 93 -0.42 4.09 4.84
N LEU A 94 -0.71 4.89 3.80
CA LEU A 94 -1.82 5.83 3.77
C LEU A 94 -3.17 5.11 3.86
N ALA A 95 -3.36 4.02 3.11
CA ALA A 95 -4.57 3.20 3.20
C ALA A 95 -4.78 2.64 4.61
N GLY A 96 -3.72 2.11 5.24
CA GLY A 96 -3.76 1.63 6.62
C GLY A 96 -4.06 2.71 7.65
N PHE A 97 -3.49 3.90 7.46
CA PHE A 97 -3.75 5.07 8.29
C PHE A 97 -5.21 5.52 8.18
N LEU A 98 -5.72 5.72 6.97
CA LEU A 98 -7.09 6.21 6.72
C LEU A 98 -8.16 5.24 7.25
N LEU A 99 -7.92 3.93 7.14
CA LEU A 99 -8.83 2.91 7.67
C LEU A 99 -9.01 3.02 9.20
N THR A 100 -8.04 3.60 9.90
CA THR A 100 -8.06 3.80 11.35
C THR A 100 -8.48 5.23 11.71
N ALA A 101 -7.98 6.22 10.98
CA ALA A 101 -8.20 7.64 11.24
C ALA A 101 -9.65 8.05 10.96
N VAL A 102 -10.24 7.59 9.85
CA VAL A 102 -11.60 8.01 9.45
C VAL A 102 -12.67 7.59 10.48
N PRO A 103 -12.73 6.33 10.95
CA PRO A 103 -13.68 5.96 12.00
C PRO A 103 -13.46 6.74 13.30
N ASN A 104 -12.19 6.99 13.66
CA ASN A 104 -11.83 7.72 14.87
C ASN A 104 -12.30 9.18 14.83
N TRP A 105 -12.17 9.86 13.69
CA TRP A 105 -12.63 11.24 13.52
C TRP A 105 -14.14 11.36 13.34
N THR A 106 -14.79 10.34 12.80
CA THR A 106 -16.24 10.34 12.55
C THR A 106 -17.07 9.79 13.70
N GLY A 107 -16.43 9.23 14.74
CA GLY A 107 -17.11 8.59 15.87
C GLY A 107 -17.91 7.34 15.48
N ARG A 108 -17.66 6.76 14.30
CA ARG A 108 -18.37 5.59 13.79
C ARG A 108 -17.59 4.30 14.11
N ILE A 109 -18.32 3.20 14.27
CA ILE A 109 -17.72 1.88 14.47
C ILE A 109 -16.87 1.54 13.23
N GLY A 110 -15.60 1.22 13.44
CA GLY A 110 -14.64 0.98 12.33
C GLY A 110 -15.07 -0.12 11.38
N TYR A 111 -14.69 0.02 10.11
CA TYR A 111 -15.05 -0.93 9.05
C TYR A 111 -14.45 -2.32 9.31
N GLY A 112 -15.30 -3.22 9.81
CA GLY A 112 -15.06 -4.65 10.03
C GLY A 112 -15.22 -5.49 8.76
N GLY A 113 -14.35 -6.48 8.54
CA GLY A 113 -14.58 -7.57 7.58
C GLY A 113 -14.18 -7.31 6.11
N PRO A 114 -15.02 -7.71 5.12
CA PRO A 114 -14.68 -7.83 3.69
C PRO A 114 -14.03 -6.61 3.01
N PRO A 115 -14.41 -5.34 3.32
CA PRO A 115 -13.85 -4.17 2.65
C PRO A 115 -12.33 -4.04 2.76
N ARG A 116 -11.75 -4.53 3.87
CA ARG A 116 -10.29 -4.49 4.09
C ARG A 116 -9.53 -5.42 3.16
N VAL A 117 -10.12 -6.57 2.84
CA VAL A 117 -9.52 -7.55 1.91
C VAL A 117 -9.58 -7.01 0.49
N ALA A 118 -10.69 -6.37 0.10
CA ALA A 118 -10.82 -5.74 -1.21
C ALA A 118 -9.76 -4.64 -1.43
N LEU A 119 -9.48 -3.83 -0.41
CA LEU A 119 -8.42 -2.81 -0.43
C LEU A 119 -7.02 -3.42 -0.63
N VAL A 120 -6.72 -4.55 0.02
CA VAL A 120 -5.44 -5.25 -0.17
C VAL A 120 -5.38 -5.85 -1.58
N ALA A 121 -6.48 -6.44 -2.06
CA ALA A 121 -6.54 -7.04 -3.39
C ALA A 121 -6.38 -6.00 -4.51
N ILE A 122 -7.05 -4.85 -4.42
CA ILE A 122 -6.92 -3.79 -5.44
C ILE A 122 -5.53 -3.18 -5.45
N TRP A 123 -4.90 -3.01 -4.28
CA TRP A 123 -3.51 -2.56 -4.19
C TRP A 123 -2.56 -3.59 -4.83
N ALA A 124 -2.71 -4.87 -4.49
CA ALA A 124 -1.90 -5.95 -5.07
C ALA A 124 -2.09 -6.06 -6.59
N ALA A 125 -3.32 -5.93 -7.09
CA ALA A 125 -3.61 -5.91 -8.52
C ALA A 125 -2.89 -4.75 -9.23
N GLY A 126 -2.88 -3.55 -8.63
CA GLY A 126 -2.13 -2.40 -9.16
C GLY A 126 -0.62 -2.63 -9.23
N ARG A 127 -0.05 -3.39 -8.28
CA ARG A 127 1.38 -3.76 -8.30
C ARG A 127 1.67 -4.81 -9.39
N ILE A 128 0.82 -5.83 -9.51
CA ILE A 128 0.95 -6.85 -10.57
C ILE A 128 0.84 -6.20 -11.96
N ALA A 129 -0.07 -5.27 -12.15
CA ALA A 129 -0.22 -4.52 -13.40
C ALA A 129 1.05 -3.74 -13.77
N MET A 130 1.72 -3.12 -12.80
CA MET A 130 2.98 -2.39 -13.03
C MET A 130 4.15 -3.31 -13.37
N ILE A 131 4.27 -4.46 -12.71
CA ILE A 131 5.28 -5.48 -13.06
C ILE A 131 5.00 -6.06 -14.46
N ALA A 132 3.73 -6.21 -14.83
CA ALA A 132 3.31 -6.71 -16.12
C ALA A 132 3.47 -5.68 -17.26
N TYR A 133 3.47 -4.37 -16.95
CA TYR A 133 3.55 -3.29 -17.94
C TYR A 133 4.75 -3.40 -18.91
N PRO A 134 6.01 -3.63 -18.45
CA PRO A 134 7.14 -3.84 -19.38
C PRO A 134 7.03 -5.12 -20.21
N MET A 135 6.30 -6.15 -19.76
CA MET A 135 6.11 -7.40 -20.52
C MET A 135 4.94 -7.31 -21.53
N ALA A 136 3.87 -6.60 -21.17
CA ALA A 136 2.68 -6.44 -22.00
C ALA A 136 2.93 -5.52 -23.19
N ILE A 137 3.63 -4.40 -22.99
CA ILE A 137 4.05 -3.51 -24.08
C ILE A 137 5.06 -4.19 -25.00
N ARG A 138 6.01 -4.97 -24.48
CA ARG A 138 6.95 -5.74 -25.33
C ARG A 138 6.22 -6.79 -26.17
N ARG A 139 5.21 -7.47 -25.64
CA ARG A 139 4.35 -8.40 -26.41
C ARG A 139 3.48 -7.68 -27.43
N PHE A 140 2.98 -6.51 -27.10
CA PHE A 140 2.24 -5.66 -28.02
C PHE A 140 3.13 -5.12 -29.14
N LEU A 141 4.34 -4.63 -28.85
CA LEU A 141 5.30 -4.12 -29.83
C LEU A 141 5.97 -5.21 -30.67
N LEU A 142 6.21 -6.41 -30.12
CA LEU A 142 6.68 -7.57 -30.88
C LEU A 142 5.55 -8.23 -31.69
N GLY A 143 4.29 -8.07 -31.25
CA GLY A 143 3.08 -8.57 -31.93
C GLY A 143 2.56 -7.62 -33.02
N CYS A 144 2.72 -6.31 -32.84
CA CYS A 144 2.51 -5.30 -33.85
C CYS A 144 3.70 -5.34 -34.81
N GLY A 145 3.59 -6.08 -35.91
CA GLY A 145 4.61 -6.24 -36.96
C GLY A 145 5.04 -4.97 -37.70
N LEU A 146 4.98 -3.78 -37.09
CA LEU A 146 5.39 -2.51 -37.68
C LEU A 146 6.91 -2.48 -37.98
N ILE A 147 7.72 -3.19 -37.18
CA ILE A 147 9.16 -3.35 -37.44
C ILE A 147 9.45 -4.34 -38.58
N ARG A 148 8.59 -5.33 -38.83
CA ARG A 148 8.82 -6.30 -39.93
C ARG A 148 8.60 -5.68 -41.30
N VAL A 149 7.66 -4.75 -41.43
CA VAL A 149 7.42 -4.00 -42.68
C VAL A 149 8.54 -3.00 -42.96
N TRP A 150 9.06 -2.32 -41.94
CA TRP A 150 10.09 -1.30 -42.13
C TRP A 150 11.51 -1.87 -42.29
N ALA A 151 11.80 -3.04 -41.73
CA ALA A 151 13.14 -3.63 -41.74
C ALA A 151 13.45 -4.56 -42.94
N ASN A 152 12.44 -5.03 -43.70
CA ASN A 152 12.65 -6.00 -44.79
C ASN A 152 12.06 -5.56 -46.15
N GLY A 153 11.60 -4.31 -46.28
CA GLY A 153 11.15 -3.78 -47.57
C GLY A 153 12.34 -3.37 -48.43
N PRO A 154 12.44 -3.81 -49.70
CA PRO A 154 13.51 -3.36 -50.59
C PRO A 154 13.36 -1.84 -50.84
N PRO A 155 14.49 -1.09 -50.89
CA PRO A 155 14.50 0.38 -50.85
C PRO A 155 13.87 1.06 -52.09
N ASP A 156 13.45 0.31 -53.09
CA ASP A 156 12.89 0.77 -54.36
C ASP A 156 11.37 1.03 -54.33
N GLN A 157 10.65 0.57 -53.31
CA GLN A 157 9.17 0.67 -53.25
C GLN A 157 8.63 1.93 -52.54
N ALA A 158 9.49 2.81 -52.03
CA ALA A 158 9.08 3.96 -51.21
C ALA A 158 8.36 5.09 -51.99
N TRP A 159 8.42 5.11 -53.33
CA TRP A 159 7.94 6.23 -54.15
C TRP A 159 6.68 5.93 -55.00
N GLN A 160 6.03 4.78 -54.84
CA GLN A 160 4.89 4.39 -55.69
C GLN A 160 3.50 4.82 -55.15
N PHE A 161 3.46 5.55 -54.02
CA PHE A 161 2.23 6.09 -53.43
C PHE A 161 2.20 7.63 -53.42
N LEU A 162 3.02 8.27 -54.26
CA LEU A 162 2.95 9.69 -54.61
C LEU A 162 2.73 9.79 -56.12
#